data_AF-A0A9E2ZLV8-F1
#
_entry.id   AF-A0A9E2ZLV8-F1
#
_cell.length_a   1.000
_cell.length_b   1.000
_cell.length_c   1.000
_cell.angle_alpha   90.00
_cell.angle_beta   90.00
_cell.angle_gamma   90.00
#
_symmetry.space_group_name_H-M   'P 1'
#
loop_
_entity.id
_entity.type
_entity.pdbx_description
1 polymer ?
#
loop_
_entity_poly.entity_id
_entity_poly.type
_entity_poly.pdbx_seq_one_letter_code
_entity_poly.pdbx_strand_id
1 'polypeptide(L)'
;RPGRYQLEAAIQSAHCARAHTGHTDWAALRRLHRGLLRMAPSLGAVVALAAVEAQIDGPRAGLAALEAIDDAAVTRFQPAWATRAHLLANAGRNAEAATAYRRAIDLTGDAGVLEYLRRRLAAVGREDTTADTPGSVGGPP
;
A
#
# COMPACT_ATOMS: atom_id res chain seq x y z
N ARG A 1 5.66 15.77 -26.10
CA ARG A 1 6.05 14.90 -24.95
C ARG A 1 5.54 15.58 -23.68
N PRO A 2 4.74 14.93 -22.81
CA PRO A 2 4.29 15.54 -21.57
C PRO A 2 5.47 15.73 -20.60
N GLY A 3 5.53 16.84 -19.85
CA GLY A 3 6.52 17.13 -18.81
C GLY A 3 6.11 16.65 -17.41
N ARG A 4 7.03 16.76 -16.43
CA ARG A 4 6.84 16.32 -15.02
C ARG A 4 5.49 16.75 -14.44
N TYR A 5 5.15 18.02 -14.51
CA TYR A 5 3.89 18.55 -13.96
C TYR A 5 2.64 18.06 -14.70
N GLN A 6 2.75 17.72 -15.99
CA GLN A 6 1.64 17.14 -16.75
C GLN A 6 1.37 15.69 -16.33
N LEU A 7 2.41 14.95 -15.93
CA LEU A 7 2.27 13.59 -15.39
C LEU A 7 1.70 13.60 -13.97
N GLU A 8 2.17 14.51 -13.11
CA GLU A 8 1.59 14.71 -11.77
C GLU A 8 0.11 15.13 -11.86
N ALA A 9 -0.22 16.08 -12.75
CA ALA A 9 -1.59 16.50 -12.99
C ALA A 9 -2.48 15.35 -13.51
N ALA A 10 -1.95 14.49 -14.38
CA ALA A 10 -2.68 13.31 -14.86
C ALA A 10 -2.92 12.28 -13.74
N ILE A 11 -1.96 12.09 -12.83
CA ILE A 11 -2.13 11.21 -11.65
C ILE A 11 -3.21 11.78 -10.71
N GLN A 12 -3.17 13.08 -10.42
CA GLN A 12 -4.19 13.74 -9.59
C GLN A 12 -5.57 13.71 -10.26
N SER A 13 -5.63 13.93 -11.58
CA SER A 13 -6.87 13.82 -12.36
C SER A 13 -7.45 12.40 -12.31
N ALA A 14 -6.62 11.35 -12.38
CA ALA A 14 -7.05 9.97 -12.22
C ALA A 14 -7.63 9.69 -10.81
N HIS A 15 -7.04 10.26 -9.76
CA HIS A 15 -7.59 10.17 -8.40
C HIS A 15 -8.92 10.91 -8.24
N CYS A 16 -9.04 12.12 -8.81
CA CYS A 16 -10.29 12.90 -8.81
C CYS A 16 -11.39 12.22 -9.65
N ALA A 17 -11.05 11.68 -10.82
CA ALA A 17 -11.97 10.95 -11.69
C ALA A 17 -12.51 9.70 -10.98
N ARG A 18 -11.65 8.92 -10.30
CA ARG A 18 -12.09 7.79 -9.46
C ARG A 18 -13.08 8.22 -8.39
N ALA A 19 -12.87 9.35 -7.74
CA ALA A 19 -13.77 9.87 -6.71
C ALA A 19 -15.16 10.23 -7.25
N HIS A 20 -15.27 10.55 -8.55
CA HIS A 20 -16.53 10.88 -9.23
C HIS A 20 -17.19 9.69 -9.93
N THR A 21 -16.41 8.86 -10.62
CA THR A 21 -16.92 7.80 -11.52
C THR A 21 -16.88 6.42 -10.89
N GLY A 22 -16.15 6.24 -9.77
CA GLY A 22 -15.88 4.94 -9.16
C GLY A 22 -14.91 4.05 -9.95
N HIS A 23 -14.50 4.46 -11.15
CA HIS A 23 -13.70 3.66 -12.07
C HIS A 23 -12.31 4.26 -12.25
N THR A 24 -11.28 3.42 -12.20
CA THR A 24 -9.89 3.79 -12.47
C THR A 24 -9.38 2.97 -13.65
N ASP A 25 -8.91 3.62 -14.72
CA ASP A 25 -8.09 2.94 -15.73
C ASP A 25 -6.69 2.69 -15.16
N TRP A 26 -6.54 1.53 -14.52
CA TRP A 26 -5.29 1.13 -13.89
C TRP A 26 -4.16 0.96 -14.90
N ALA A 27 -4.45 0.52 -16.13
CA ALA A 27 -3.44 0.38 -17.18
C ALA A 27 -2.89 1.74 -17.61
N ALA A 28 -3.75 2.76 -17.75
CA ALA A 28 -3.31 4.13 -17.97
C ALA A 28 -2.48 4.67 -16.80
N LEU A 29 -2.91 4.44 -15.57
CA LEU A 29 -2.20 4.90 -14.37
C LEU A 29 -0.78 4.27 -14.28
N ARG A 30 -0.65 2.98 -14.59
CA ARG A 30 0.67 2.30 -14.70
C ARG A 30 1.56 2.97 -15.75
N ARG A 31 1.02 3.29 -16.94
CA ARG A 31 1.78 3.98 -17.99
C ARG A 31 2.25 5.37 -17.54
N LEU A 32 1.39 6.11 -16.83
CA LEU A 32 1.72 7.43 -16.27
C LEU A 32 2.83 7.34 -15.23
N HIS A 33 2.74 6.42 -14.27
CA HIS A 33 3.79 6.22 -13.26
C HIS A 33 5.12 5.79 -13.87
N ARG A 34 5.12 4.86 -14.83
CA ARG A 34 6.33 4.47 -15.57
C ARG A 34 6.92 5.63 -16.36
N GLY A 35 6.07 6.49 -16.94
CA GLY A 35 6.49 7.73 -17.59
C GLY A 35 7.15 8.71 -16.62
N LEU A 36 6.52 8.91 -15.45
CA LEU A 36 7.04 9.80 -14.40
C LEU A 36 8.39 9.33 -13.89
N LEU A 37 8.54 8.03 -13.63
CA LEU A 37 9.81 7.46 -13.18
C LEU A 37 10.96 7.66 -14.17
N ARG A 38 10.70 7.60 -15.48
CA ARG A 38 11.75 7.88 -16.47
C ARG A 38 12.16 9.35 -16.53
N MET A 39 11.27 10.27 -16.12
CA MET A 39 11.51 11.72 -16.21
C MET A 39 12.02 12.32 -14.90
N ALA A 40 11.48 11.87 -13.77
CA ALA A 40 11.78 12.37 -12.44
C ALA A 40 11.73 11.20 -11.44
N PRO A 41 12.77 10.34 -11.41
CA PRO A 41 12.86 9.25 -10.45
C PRO A 41 12.76 9.81 -9.03
N SER A 42 11.91 9.20 -8.22
CA SER A 42 11.82 9.48 -6.79
C SER A 42 11.32 8.25 -6.07
N LEU A 43 11.74 8.09 -4.82
CA LEU A 43 11.32 6.97 -3.99
C LEU A 43 9.79 6.90 -3.85
N GLY A 44 9.13 8.06 -3.72
CA GLY A 44 7.67 8.15 -3.72
C GLY A 44 7.03 7.64 -5.01
N ALA A 45 7.60 7.97 -6.18
CA ALA A 45 7.07 7.51 -7.46
C ALA A 45 7.25 5.99 -7.66
N VAL A 46 8.36 5.41 -7.16
CA VAL A 46 8.61 3.96 -7.24
C VAL A 46 7.63 3.20 -6.34
N VAL A 47 7.46 3.65 -5.09
CA VAL A 47 6.50 3.07 -4.15
C VAL A 47 5.06 3.18 -4.66
N ALA A 48 4.71 4.32 -5.26
CA ALA A 48 3.39 4.50 -5.86
C ALA A 48 3.17 3.57 -7.07
N LEU A 49 4.19 3.34 -7.91
CA LEU A 49 4.10 2.35 -8.98
C LEU A 49 3.88 0.94 -8.43
N ALA A 50 4.57 0.54 -7.37
CA ALA A 50 4.35 -0.77 -6.74
C ALA A 50 2.90 -0.94 -6.24
N ALA A 51 2.29 0.12 -5.68
CA ALA A 51 0.88 0.11 -5.32
C ALA A 51 -0.04 -0.04 -6.55
N VAL A 52 0.26 0.65 -7.66
CA VAL A 52 -0.48 0.50 -8.92
C VAL A 52 -0.33 -0.91 -9.50
N GLU A 53 0.85 -1.50 -9.41
CA GLU A 53 1.10 -2.86 -9.87
C GLU A 53 0.29 -3.88 -9.05
N ALA A 54 0.19 -3.69 -7.74
CA ALA A 54 -0.69 -4.52 -6.90
C ALA A 54 -2.17 -4.46 -7.29
N GLN A 55 -2.66 -3.29 -7.73
CA GLN A 55 -4.07 -3.12 -8.10
C GLN A 55 -4.45 -3.84 -9.40
N ILE A 56 -3.47 -4.19 -10.23
CA ILE A 56 -3.67 -4.82 -11.53
C ILE A 56 -3.30 -6.30 -11.46
N ASP A 57 -2.14 -6.61 -10.89
CA ASP A 57 -1.54 -7.94 -10.89
C ASP A 57 -1.66 -8.63 -9.51
N GLY A 58 -2.34 -8.00 -8.57
CA GLY A 58 -2.59 -8.52 -7.22
C GLY A 58 -1.50 -8.18 -6.19
N PRO A 59 -1.78 -8.37 -4.89
CA PRO A 59 -0.94 -7.86 -3.80
C PRO A 59 0.50 -8.42 -3.82
N ARG A 60 0.69 -9.66 -4.29
CA ARG A 60 2.02 -10.28 -4.42
C ARG A 60 2.91 -9.54 -5.43
N ALA A 61 2.35 -9.05 -6.53
CA ALA A 61 3.13 -8.32 -7.53
C ALA A 61 3.66 -6.99 -6.97
N GLY A 62 2.82 -6.23 -6.26
CA GLY A 62 3.27 -4.99 -5.62
C GLY A 62 4.27 -5.22 -4.47
N LEU A 63 4.14 -6.33 -3.73
CA LEU A 63 5.15 -6.72 -2.72
C LEU A 63 6.51 -7.01 -3.36
N ALA A 64 6.53 -7.78 -4.45
CA ALA A 64 7.76 -8.04 -5.20
C ALA A 64 8.36 -6.73 -5.77
N ALA A 65 7.52 -5.83 -6.27
CA ALA A 65 7.97 -4.52 -6.76
C ALA A 65 8.57 -3.65 -5.65
N LEU A 66 8.02 -3.68 -4.42
CA LEU A 66 8.62 -3.01 -3.26
C LEU A 66 9.95 -3.63 -2.84
N GLU A 67 10.07 -4.96 -2.92
CA GLU A 67 11.30 -5.68 -2.56
C GLU A 67 12.43 -5.46 -3.59
N ALA A 68 12.08 -5.14 -4.83
CA ALA A 68 13.02 -4.81 -5.90
C ALA A 68 13.56 -3.37 -5.86
N ILE A 69 13.13 -2.54 -4.89
CA ILE A 69 13.62 -1.16 -4.76
C ILE A 69 15.04 -1.17 -4.20
N ASP A 70 16.02 -0.92 -5.08
CA ASP A 70 17.44 -0.82 -4.73
C ASP A 70 17.82 0.59 -4.24
N ASP A 71 17.15 1.05 -3.18
CA ASP A 71 17.48 2.30 -2.48
C ASP A 71 17.32 2.10 -0.98
N ALA A 72 18.44 2.16 -0.24
CA ALA A 72 18.44 2.01 1.22
C ALA A 72 17.51 3.00 1.94
N ALA A 73 17.17 4.14 1.31
CA ALA A 73 16.19 5.08 1.81
C ALA A 73 14.79 4.50 1.99
N VAL A 74 14.43 3.44 1.26
CA VAL A 74 13.14 2.76 1.39
C VAL A 74 12.87 2.30 2.82
N THR A 75 13.92 1.89 3.56
CA THR A 75 13.81 1.36 4.93
C THR A 75 13.39 2.41 5.97
N ARG A 76 13.64 3.70 5.69
CA ARG A 76 13.24 4.84 6.52
C ARG A 76 12.07 5.62 5.92
N PHE A 77 11.54 5.17 4.79
CA PHE A 77 10.49 5.86 4.07
C PHE A 77 9.12 5.33 4.48
N GLN A 78 8.42 6.11 5.30
CA GLN A 78 7.14 5.73 5.88
C GLN A 78 6.11 5.22 4.85
N PRO A 79 5.93 5.86 3.68
CA PRO A 79 4.95 5.39 2.69
C PRO A 79 5.25 3.97 2.17
N ALA A 80 6.52 3.57 2.07
CA ALA A 80 6.87 2.20 1.65
C ALA A 80 6.35 1.16 2.66
N TRP A 81 6.49 1.43 3.96
CA TRP A 81 5.98 0.56 5.02
C TRP A 81 4.46 0.54 5.07
N ALA A 82 3.80 1.69 4.88
CA ALA A 82 2.34 1.76 4.81
C ALA A 82 1.79 0.96 3.61
N THR A 83 2.40 1.09 2.43
CA THR A 83 2.04 0.30 1.24
C THR A 83 2.29 -1.19 1.50
N ARG A 84 3.47 -1.58 2.01
CA ARG A 84 3.77 -2.98 2.35
C ARG A 84 2.72 -3.57 3.30
N ALA A 85 2.38 -2.86 4.36
CA ALA A 85 1.38 -3.30 5.33
C ALA A 85 0.00 -3.51 4.69
N HIS A 86 -0.44 -2.58 3.85
CA HIS A 86 -1.69 -2.71 3.12
C HIS A 86 -1.71 -3.93 2.19
N LEU A 87 -0.63 -4.14 1.44
CA LEU A 87 -0.55 -5.28 0.51
C LEU A 87 -0.47 -6.62 1.24
N LEU A 88 0.22 -6.70 2.38
CA LEU A 88 0.26 -7.89 3.22
C LEU A 88 -1.12 -8.22 3.78
N ALA A 89 -1.87 -7.23 4.27
CA ALA A 89 -3.24 -7.43 4.74
C ALA A 89 -4.15 -7.93 3.62
N ASN A 90 -4.09 -7.32 2.42
CA ASN A 90 -4.87 -7.78 1.26
C ASN A 90 -4.47 -9.20 0.79
N ALA A 91 -3.27 -9.67 1.14
CA ALA A 91 -2.80 -11.02 0.86
C ALA A 91 -3.12 -12.02 2.01
N GLY A 92 -3.83 -11.59 3.06
CA GLY A 92 -4.13 -12.40 4.25
C GLY A 92 -2.94 -12.62 5.19
N ARG A 93 -1.83 -11.89 5.00
CA ARG A 93 -0.59 -12.00 5.80
C ARG A 93 -0.61 -11.01 6.95
N ASN A 94 -1.61 -11.16 7.82
CA ASN A 94 -1.98 -10.17 8.84
C ASN A 94 -0.89 -9.91 9.89
N ALA A 95 -0.23 -10.94 10.41
CA ALA A 95 0.86 -10.76 11.38
C ALA A 95 2.01 -9.90 10.82
N GLU A 96 2.37 -10.12 9.55
CA GLU A 96 3.40 -9.32 8.86
C GLU A 96 2.90 -7.92 8.53
N ALA A 97 1.62 -7.78 8.15
CA ALA A 97 0.98 -6.49 7.95
C ALA A 97 0.98 -5.65 9.22
N ALA A 98 0.71 -6.25 10.38
CA ALA A 98 0.75 -5.59 11.68
C ALA A 98 2.16 -5.06 11.99
N THR A 99 3.20 -5.87 11.75
CA THR A 99 4.60 -5.44 11.90
C THR A 99 4.94 -4.26 10.99
N ALA A 100 4.54 -4.32 9.72
CA ALA A 100 4.77 -3.22 8.78
C ALA A 100 3.99 -1.94 9.16
N TYR A 101 2.75 -2.06 9.66
CA TYR A 101 1.98 -0.92 10.16
C TYR A 101 2.63 -0.25 11.37
N ARG A 102 3.13 -1.05 12.35
CA ARG A 102 3.88 -0.49 13.49
C ARG A 102 5.11 0.28 13.02
N ARG A 103 5.87 -0.28 12.07
CA ARG A 103 7.02 0.43 11.51
C ARG A 103 6.63 1.73 10.79
N ALA A 104 5.51 1.73 10.05
CA ALA A 104 4.99 2.94 9.41
C ALA A 104 4.53 4.00 10.44
N ILE A 105 4.02 3.57 11.59
CA ILE A 105 3.64 4.45 12.71
C ILE A 105 4.89 5.10 13.32
N ASP A 106 5.96 4.34 13.54
CA ASP A 106 7.20 4.86 14.15
C ASP A 106 7.90 5.91 13.27
N LEU A 107 7.64 5.89 11.96
CA LEU A 107 8.27 6.78 10.99
C LEU A 107 7.46 8.04 10.65
N THR A 108 6.25 8.21 11.21
CA THR A 108 5.42 9.40 10.97
C THR A 108 5.35 10.32 12.18
N GLY A 109 5.51 11.63 11.94
CA GLY A 109 5.16 12.67 12.91
C GLY A 109 3.78 13.31 12.65
N ASP A 110 3.13 12.96 11.54
CA ASP A 110 1.83 13.52 11.16
C ASP A 110 0.69 12.83 11.93
N ALA A 111 -0.09 13.61 12.67
CA ALA A 111 -1.16 13.11 13.54
C ALA A 111 -2.30 12.43 12.76
N GLY A 112 -2.65 12.94 11.58
CA GLY A 112 -3.71 12.37 10.74
C GLY A 112 -3.28 11.03 10.13
N VAL A 113 -2.05 10.96 9.65
CA VAL A 113 -1.45 9.70 9.17
C VAL A 113 -1.34 8.69 10.32
N LEU A 114 -0.92 9.13 11.51
CA LEU A 114 -0.82 8.28 12.70
C LEU A 114 -2.16 7.64 13.07
N GLU A 115 -3.23 8.44 13.14
CA GLU A 115 -4.58 7.96 13.43
C GLU A 115 -5.06 6.95 12.38
N TYR A 116 -4.87 7.28 11.10
CA TYR A 116 -5.21 6.38 10.00
C TYR A 116 -4.51 5.02 10.12
N LEU A 117 -3.20 5.01 10.37
CA LEU A 117 -2.42 3.77 10.46
C LEU A 117 -2.80 2.94 11.69
N ARG A 118 -3.06 3.58 12.83
CA ARG A 118 -3.53 2.90 14.05
C ARG A 118 -4.87 2.19 13.81
N ARG A 119 -5.80 2.86 13.13
CA ARG A 119 -7.08 2.26 12.76
C ARG A 119 -6.90 1.04 11.85
N ARG A 120 -5.99 1.13 10.87
CA ARG A 120 -5.67 -0.01 9.98
C ARG A 120 -5.01 -1.16 10.74
N LEU A 121 -4.06 -0.89 11.63
CA LEU A 121 -3.42 -1.90 12.48
C LEU A 121 -4.45 -2.64 13.34
N ALA A 122 -5.37 -1.92 13.95
CA ALA A 122 -6.45 -2.51 14.76
C ALA A 122 -7.41 -3.37 13.94
N ALA A 123 -7.63 -3.06 12.65
CA ALA A 123 -8.45 -3.88 11.77
C ALA A 123 -7.81 -5.23 11.47
N VAL A 124 -6.51 -5.24 11.13
CA VAL A 124 -5.74 -6.46 10.86
C VAL A 124 -5.71 -7.39 12.08
N GLY A 125 -5.52 -6.83 13.29
CA GLY A 125 -5.51 -7.65 14.52
C GLY A 125 -6.86 -8.30 14.86
N ARG A 126 -7.98 -7.74 14.40
CA ARG A 126 -9.31 -8.34 14.59
C ARG A 126 -9.55 -9.54 13.67
N GLU A 127 -9.01 -9.50 12.46
CA GLU A 127 -9.13 -10.58 11.48
C GLU A 127 -8.31 -11.81 11.88
N ASP A 128 -7.19 -11.63 12.58
CA ASP A 128 -6.41 -12.73 13.16
C ASP A 128 -7.17 -13.48 14.27
N THR A 129 -7.88 -12.76 15.16
CA THR A 129 -8.62 -13.39 16.27
C THR A 129 -9.80 -14.23 15.78
N THR A 130 -10.42 -13.86 14.64
CA THR A 130 -11.53 -14.64 14.07
C THR A 130 -11.09 -15.97 13.45
N ALA A 131 -9.80 -16.15 13.15
CA ALA A 131 -9.26 -17.39 12.60
C ALA A 131 -8.91 -18.43 13.68
N ASP A 132 -8.87 -18.03 14.95
CA ASP A 132 -8.51 -18.88 16.09
C ASP A 132 -9.74 -19.16 16.97
N THR A 133 -10.76 -19.82 16.40
CA THR A 133 -11.74 -20.54 17.23
C THR A 133 -11.25 -21.99 17.36
N PRO A 134 -10.55 -22.37 18.45
CA PRO A 134 -10.41 -23.78 18.76
C PRO A 134 -11.82 -24.31 19.05
N GLY A 135 -12.27 -25.24 18.23
CA GLY A 135 -13.53 -25.96 18.44
C GLY A 135 -13.56 -26.48 19.87
N SER A 136 -14.42 -25.89 20.70
CA SER A 136 -14.56 -26.26 22.10
C SER A 136 -15.08 -27.69 22.17
N VAL A 137 -14.19 -28.60 22.54
CA VAL A 137 -14.50 -29.94 23.02
C VAL A 137 -15.19 -29.79 24.38
N GLY A 138 -16.27 -30.54 24.59
CA GLY A 138 -16.68 -31.00 25.92
C GLY A 138 -17.95 -30.37 26.49
N GLY A 139 -19.04 -31.12 26.42
CA GLY A 139 -20.11 -31.09 27.42
C GLY A 139 -20.36 -32.52 27.91
N PRO A 140 -20.17 -32.84 29.21
CA PRO A 140 -20.41 -34.18 29.77
C PRO A 140 -21.68 -34.20 30.66
N PRO A 141 -22.03 -35.36 31.27
CA PRO A 141 -21.78 -36.75 30.88
C PRO A 141 -22.97 -37.43 30.19
#